data_AF-A0A2N1PJP5-F1
#
_entry.id   AF-A0A2N1PJP5-F1
#
_cell.length_a   1.000
_cell.length_b   1.000
_cell.length_c   1.000
_cell.angle_alpha   90.00
_cell.angle_beta   90.00
_cell.angle_gamma   90.00
#
_symmetry.space_group_name_H-M   'P 1'
#
loop_
_entity.id
_entity.type
_entity.pdbx_description
1 polymer ?
#
loop_
_entity_poly.entity_id
_entity_poly.type
_entity_poly.pdbx_seq_one_letter_code
_entity_poly.pdbx_strand_id
1 'polypeptide(L)'
;MVKNAPEHKWTFRPRFRKGAFGWRSDTAIKRVKEAMAEIRKVARQNPVLGAEGAVIFLERVSPALEHVDSSSGAIGTAVNRAIENLVKIICNAKTDEALRDNWLDRLRAAIETDGMGYLDLLQKHWGDLCVTPERALEWAGQYSWIVRSIWTSRQTGGTYFHGIVICLSSLFKAKQYQELLELLKHTPYNSWTYHSWGVRSLIEMERPEEALAYVNAKWSSDSHVTEIEGIWERILTDHYPDIPPAEIPEDLIDTTPGQDGK
;
A
#
# COMPACT_ATOMS: atom_id res chain seq x y z
N MET A 1 -11.59 38.78 15.28
CA MET A 1 -10.44 38.60 14.34
C MET A 1 -9.59 37.46 14.88
N VAL A 2 -9.73 36.26 14.34
CA VAL A 2 -8.84 35.14 14.70
C VAL A 2 -7.50 35.41 14.02
N LYS A 3 -6.45 35.64 14.81
CA LYS A 3 -5.09 35.68 14.29
C LYS A 3 -4.77 34.27 13.81
N ASN A 4 -4.76 34.02 12.50
CA ASN A 4 -4.21 32.79 11.95
C ASN A 4 -2.76 32.69 12.43
N ALA A 5 -2.43 31.60 13.13
CA ALA A 5 -1.04 31.29 13.46
C ALA A 5 -0.24 31.22 12.14
N PRO A 6 1.01 31.71 12.11
CA PRO A 6 1.81 31.66 10.91
C PRO A 6 1.97 30.21 10.43
N GLU A 7 1.69 29.98 9.14
CA GLU A 7 1.86 28.67 8.48
C GLU A 7 3.28 28.16 8.73
N HIS A 8 3.39 26.92 9.21
CA HIS A 8 4.70 26.33 9.49
C HIS A 8 5.55 26.27 8.22
N LYS A 9 6.71 26.92 8.24
CA LYS A 9 7.60 26.97 7.08
C LYS A 9 8.46 25.71 7.00
N TRP A 10 7.98 24.73 6.24
CA TRP A 10 8.72 23.50 5.94
C TRP A 10 9.99 23.77 5.12
N THR A 11 11.14 23.38 5.66
CA THR A 11 12.46 23.52 5.04
C THR A 11 12.61 22.60 3.83
N PHE A 12 12.03 21.39 3.90
CA PHE A 12 12.07 20.46 2.78
C PHE A 12 11.23 20.94 1.58
N ARG A 13 10.10 21.62 1.80
CA ARG A 13 9.12 21.96 0.75
C ARG A 13 9.73 22.61 -0.51
N PRO A 14 10.59 23.65 -0.43
CA PRO A 14 11.21 24.23 -1.63
C PRO A 14 12.25 23.32 -2.31
N ARG A 15 12.75 22.28 -1.63
CA ARG A 15 13.74 21.33 -2.19
C ARG A 15 13.08 20.25 -3.05
N PHE A 16 11.80 19.97 -2.83
CA PHE A 16 11.01 19.01 -3.61
C PHE A 16 10.12 19.74 -4.62
N ARG A 17 10.76 20.48 -5.53
CA ARG A 17 10.11 21.01 -6.74
C ARG A 17 10.25 20.01 -7.89
N LYS A 18 9.38 20.08 -8.89
CA LYS A 18 9.42 19.18 -10.05
C LYS A 18 10.83 19.14 -10.67
N GLY A 19 11.37 17.94 -10.88
CA GLY A 19 12.70 17.72 -11.45
C GLY A 19 13.88 18.26 -10.63
N ALA A 20 13.74 18.45 -9.32
CA ALA A 20 14.75 19.14 -8.50
C ALA A 20 16.14 18.48 -8.45
N PHE A 21 16.23 17.17 -8.71
CA PHE A 21 17.44 16.39 -8.42
C PHE A 21 18.24 15.98 -9.66
N GLY A 22 17.70 16.16 -10.87
CA GLY A 22 18.26 15.57 -12.08
C GLY A 22 18.50 14.06 -11.90
N TRP A 23 19.57 13.53 -12.48
CA TRP A 23 19.90 12.09 -12.41
C TRP A 23 20.49 11.61 -11.06
N ARG A 24 20.81 12.52 -10.12
CA ARG A 24 21.61 12.19 -8.92
C ARG A 24 20.78 11.56 -7.80
N SER A 25 20.90 10.25 -7.61
CA SER A 25 20.20 9.49 -6.57
C SER A 25 20.64 9.83 -5.13
N ASP A 26 21.93 9.99 -4.86
CA ASP A 26 22.43 10.25 -3.48
C ASP A 26 21.89 11.54 -2.87
N THR A 27 21.81 12.61 -3.68
CA THR A 27 21.28 13.89 -3.22
C THR A 27 19.80 13.78 -2.91
N ALA A 28 19.04 13.10 -3.78
CA ALA A 28 17.63 12.83 -3.57
C ALA A 28 17.39 12.03 -2.27
N ILE A 29 18.11 10.92 -2.08
CA ILE A 29 18.04 10.09 -0.86
C ILE A 29 18.34 10.91 0.39
N LYS A 30 19.40 11.75 0.34
CA LYS A 30 19.74 12.65 1.45
C LYS A 30 18.58 13.60 1.76
N ARG A 31 17.95 14.21 0.76
CA ARG A 31 16.83 15.13 0.97
C ARG A 31 15.58 14.43 1.50
N VAL A 32 15.30 13.21 1.08
CA VAL A 32 14.20 12.39 1.64
C VAL A 32 14.45 12.17 3.14
N LYS A 33 15.66 11.78 3.53
CA LYS A 33 16.04 11.59 4.94
C LYS A 33 15.91 12.88 5.78
N GLU A 34 16.32 14.02 5.22
CA GLU A 34 16.19 15.33 5.87
C GLU A 34 14.71 15.72 6.07
N ALA A 35 13.86 15.57 5.05
CA ALA A 35 12.43 15.83 5.15
C ALA A 35 11.77 14.95 6.23
N MET A 36 12.10 13.66 6.23
CA MET A 36 11.63 12.72 7.25
C MET A 36 12.04 13.12 8.66
N ALA A 37 13.28 13.59 8.85
CA ALA A 37 13.76 14.05 10.15
C ALA A 37 13.01 15.30 10.63
N GLU A 38 12.76 16.25 9.72
CA GLU A 38 11.98 17.46 9.99
C GLU A 38 10.53 17.13 10.38
N ILE A 39 9.84 16.32 9.56
CA ILE A 39 8.45 15.92 9.80
C ILE A 39 8.31 15.19 11.13
N ARG A 40 9.17 14.20 11.42
CA ARG A 40 9.14 13.49 12.70
C ARG A 40 9.37 14.42 13.89
N LYS A 41 10.26 15.40 13.77
CA LYS A 41 10.52 16.36 14.83
C LYS A 41 9.27 17.19 15.14
N VAL A 42 8.58 17.67 14.11
CA VAL A 42 7.34 18.44 14.26
C VAL A 42 6.21 17.56 14.80
N ALA A 43 6.05 16.35 14.27
CA ALA A 43 5.00 15.40 14.68
C ALA A 43 5.05 15.05 16.18
N ARG A 44 6.24 15.05 16.81
CA ARG A 44 6.39 14.82 18.25
C ARG A 44 5.78 15.92 19.12
N GLN A 45 5.72 17.15 18.61
CA GLN A 45 5.21 18.31 19.34
C GLN A 45 3.77 18.64 18.92
N ASN A 46 3.48 18.52 17.63
CA ASN A 46 2.18 18.76 17.04
C ASN A 46 1.90 17.66 16.00
N PRO A 47 1.21 16.57 16.40
CA PRO A 47 0.93 15.44 15.52
C PRO A 47 0.16 15.82 14.25
N VAL A 48 -0.85 16.70 14.36
CA VAL A 48 -1.67 17.15 13.22
C VAL A 48 -0.81 17.94 12.22
N LEU A 49 0.02 18.85 12.71
CA LEU A 49 0.95 19.58 11.85
C LEU A 49 2.00 18.65 11.23
N GLY A 50 2.48 17.66 11.98
CA GLY A 50 3.36 16.63 11.46
C GLY A 50 2.73 15.83 10.32
N ALA A 51 1.46 15.44 10.47
CA ALA A 51 0.68 14.77 9.43
C ALA A 51 0.47 15.67 8.20
N GLU A 52 0.18 16.96 8.38
CA GLU A 52 0.12 17.92 7.27
C GLU A 52 1.47 17.98 6.52
N GLY A 53 2.60 18.02 7.24
CA GLY A 53 3.93 17.94 6.64
C GLY A 53 4.19 16.64 5.88
N ALA A 54 3.68 15.52 6.39
CA ALA A 54 3.74 14.22 5.72
C ALA A 54 2.97 14.22 4.39
N VAL A 55 1.75 14.77 4.38
CA VAL A 55 0.94 14.92 3.17
C VAL A 55 1.65 15.81 2.16
N ILE A 56 2.15 16.99 2.57
CA ILE A 56 2.91 17.92 1.70
C ILE A 56 4.13 17.25 1.06
N PHE A 57 4.82 16.38 1.80
CA PHE A 57 5.95 15.64 1.26
C PHE A 57 5.51 14.62 0.21
N LEU A 58 4.49 13.82 0.49
CA LEU A 58 3.97 12.79 -0.42
C LEU A 58 3.41 13.38 -1.72
N GLU A 59 2.79 14.57 -1.67
CA GLU A 59 2.38 15.34 -2.86
C GLU A 59 3.54 15.71 -3.78
N ARG A 60 4.75 15.84 -3.24
CA ARG A 60 5.89 16.44 -3.92
C ARG A 60 6.98 15.46 -4.30
N VAL A 61 7.03 14.31 -3.63
CA VAL A 61 8.17 13.39 -3.75
C VAL A 61 8.26 12.81 -5.15
N SER A 62 7.18 12.30 -5.72
CA SER A 62 7.19 11.73 -7.08
C SER A 62 7.65 12.73 -8.16
N PRO A 63 7.00 13.91 -8.33
CA PRO A 63 7.42 14.86 -9.37
C PRO A 63 8.83 15.42 -9.14
N ALA A 64 9.31 15.48 -7.90
CA ALA A 64 10.69 15.91 -7.64
C ALA A 64 11.73 14.87 -8.10
N LEU A 65 11.37 13.58 -8.08
CA LEU A 65 12.24 12.45 -8.40
C LEU A 65 12.12 11.95 -9.85
N GLU A 66 11.28 12.56 -10.69
CA GLU A 66 10.97 12.12 -12.07
C GLU A 66 12.19 11.87 -12.96
N HIS A 67 13.32 12.56 -12.71
CA HIS A 67 14.55 12.41 -13.50
C HIS A 67 15.68 11.69 -12.76
N VAL A 68 15.44 11.21 -11.54
CA VAL A 68 16.45 10.52 -10.73
C VAL A 68 16.66 9.11 -11.27
N ASP A 69 17.92 8.72 -11.41
CA ASP A 69 18.27 7.34 -11.76
C ASP A 69 17.84 6.38 -10.64
N SER A 70 16.82 5.57 -10.94
CA SER A 70 16.23 4.60 -10.02
C SER A 70 16.73 3.16 -10.26
N SER A 71 17.64 2.94 -11.22
CA SER A 71 18.10 1.60 -11.63
C SER A 71 18.66 0.75 -10.48
N SER A 72 19.33 1.38 -9.51
CA SER A 72 19.87 0.70 -8.31
C SER A 72 18.81 0.29 -7.29
N GLY A 73 17.56 0.75 -7.42
CA GLY A 73 16.49 0.56 -6.44
C GLY A 73 16.68 1.32 -5.10
N ALA A 74 17.82 1.99 -4.89
CA ALA A 74 18.14 2.65 -3.62
C ALA A 74 17.20 3.82 -3.31
N ILE A 75 16.86 4.63 -4.31
CA ILE A 75 15.92 5.75 -4.14
C ILE A 75 14.49 5.24 -3.88
N GLY A 76 14.03 4.22 -4.62
CA GLY A 76 12.72 3.59 -4.39
C GLY A 76 12.61 3.01 -2.99
N THR A 77 13.64 2.31 -2.51
CA THR A 77 13.72 1.79 -1.13
C THR A 77 13.65 2.92 -0.11
N ALA A 78 14.36 4.03 -0.33
CA ALA A 78 14.34 5.18 0.57
C ALA A 78 12.94 5.84 0.63
N VAL A 79 12.25 5.95 -0.51
CA VAL A 79 10.88 6.48 -0.59
C VAL A 79 9.88 5.54 0.06
N ASN A 80 9.95 4.24 -0.20
CA ASN A 80 9.06 3.24 0.43
C ASN A 80 9.18 3.27 1.96
N ARG A 81 10.39 3.31 2.50
CA ARG A 81 10.62 3.49 3.95
C ARG A 81 10.07 4.81 4.47
N ALA A 82 10.15 5.88 3.68
CA ALA A 82 9.54 7.16 4.05
C ALA A 82 8.01 7.01 4.12
N ILE A 83 7.37 6.43 3.10
CA ILE A 83 5.92 6.18 3.06
C ILE A 83 5.45 5.43 4.31
N GLU A 84 6.06 4.30 4.65
CA GLU A 84 5.68 3.50 5.83
C GLU A 84 5.70 4.32 7.14
N ASN A 85 6.71 5.19 7.29
CA ASN A 85 6.82 6.04 8.47
C ASN A 85 5.81 7.18 8.45
N LEU A 86 5.57 7.78 7.28
CA LEU A 86 4.65 8.90 7.12
C LEU A 86 3.19 8.47 7.26
N VAL A 87 2.82 7.30 6.74
CA VAL A 87 1.50 6.69 6.97
C VAL A 87 1.23 6.60 8.47
N LYS A 88 2.16 6.07 9.26
CA LYS A 88 2.02 5.98 10.72
C LYS A 88 1.82 7.36 11.37
N ILE A 89 2.53 8.39 10.92
CA ILE A 89 2.37 9.76 11.43
C ILE A 89 0.97 10.30 11.09
N ILE A 90 0.50 10.09 9.85
CA ILE A 90 -0.82 10.54 9.39
C ILE A 90 -1.93 9.80 10.16
N CYS A 91 -1.86 8.48 10.28
CA CYS A 91 -2.87 7.69 10.99
C CYS A 91 -2.98 8.05 12.48
N ASN A 92 -1.85 8.32 13.14
CA ASN A 92 -1.84 8.63 14.58
C ASN A 92 -2.27 10.07 14.91
N ALA A 93 -2.33 10.97 13.92
CA ALA A 93 -2.78 12.33 14.12
C ALA A 93 -4.31 12.39 14.32
N LYS A 94 -4.74 12.65 15.56
CA LYS A 94 -6.15 12.93 15.88
C LYS A 94 -6.54 14.29 15.32
N THR A 95 -7.45 14.29 14.36
CA THR A 95 -7.91 15.47 13.63
C THR A 95 -9.42 15.37 13.41
N ASP A 96 -10.07 16.46 13.03
CA ASP A 96 -11.45 16.42 12.55
C ASP A 96 -11.57 15.69 11.21
N GLU A 97 -12.79 15.25 10.89
CA GLU A 97 -13.09 14.46 9.70
C GLU A 97 -12.80 15.23 8.41
N ALA A 98 -13.16 16.52 8.35
CA ALA A 98 -12.97 17.32 7.15
C ALA A 98 -11.48 17.48 6.77
N LEU A 99 -10.61 17.67 7.76
CA LEU A 99 -9.17 17.72 7.52
C LEU A 99 -8.60 16.34 7.13
N ARG A 100 -9.13 15.25 7.73
CA ARG A 100 -8.75 13.89 7.33
C ARG A 100 -9.11 13.62 5.87
N ASP A 101 -10.31 13.98 5.45
CA ASP A 101 -10.79 13.73 4.09
C ASP A 101 -10.01 14.61 3.10
N ASN A 102 -9.71 15.86 3.47
CA ASN A 102 -8.83 16.73 2.67
C ASN A 102 -7.44 16.11 2.44
N TRP A 103 -6.84 15.49 3.47
CA TRP A 103 -5.57 14.79 3.31
C TRP A 103 -5.67 13.63 2.32
N LEU A 104 -6.73 12.81 2.41
CA LEU A 104 -6.92 11.68 1.50
C LEU A 104 -7.14 12.15 0.05
N ASP A 105 -7.93 13.20 -0.18
CA ASP A 105 -8.11 13.77 -1.52
C ASP A 105 -6.79 14.25 -2.13
N ARG A 106 -5.96 14.93 -1.34
CA ARG A 106 -4.64 15.41 -1.76
C ARG A 106 -3.69 14.26 -2.07
N LEU A 107 -3.66 13.24 -1.23
CA LEU A 107 -2.86 12.04 -1.46
C LEU A 107 -3.32 11.27 -2.71
N ARG A 108 -4.63 11.22 -2.96
CA ARG A 108 -5.21 10.59 -4.16
C ARG A 108 -4.75 11.32 -5.40
N ALA A 109 -4.87 12.65 -5.42
CA ALA A 109 -4.40 13.46 -6.54
C ALA A 109 -2.89 13.29 -6.79
N ALA A 110 -2.09 13.14 -5.73
CA ALA A 110 -0.66 12.86 -5.84
C ALA A 110 -0.41 11.49 -6.51
N ILE A 111 -1.14 10.46 -6.11
CA ILE A 111 -1.05 9.12 -6.71
C ILE A 111 -1.49 9.14 -8.19
N GLU A 112 -2.58 9.83 -8.52
CA GLU A 112 -3.10 9.90 -9.90
C GLU A 112 -2.10 10.55 -10.88
N THR A 113 -1.17 11.35 -10.38
CA THR A 113 -0.11 12.01 -11.18
C THR A 113 1.26 11.36 -11.03
N ASP A 114 1.36 10.22 -10.34
CA ASP A 114 2.61 9.50 -10.09
C ASP A 114 3.04 8.67 -11.31
N GLY A 115 3.65 9.34 -12.28
CA GLY A 115 4.10 8.67 -13.52
C GLY A 115 5.20 7.62 -13.34
N MET A 116 5.92 7.62 -12.21
CA MET A 116 7.08 6.74 -11.97
C MET A 116 6.81 5.62 -10.95
N GLY A 117 5.62 5.59 -10.32
CA GLY A 117 5.25 4.56 -9.33
C GLY A 117 5.93 4.72 -7.97
N TYR A 118 6.46 5.90 -7.62
CA TYR A 118 7.08 6.13 -6.32
C TYR A 118 6.09 6.09 -5.14
N LEU A 119 4.79 6.23 -5.40
CA LEU A 119 3.70 6.21 -4.44
C LEU A 119 2.88 4.91 -4.48
N ASP A 120 3.33 3.87 -5.19
CA ASP A 120 2.59 2.59 -5.25
C ASP A 120 2.40 1.95 -3.86
N LEU A 121 3.39 2.08 -2.96
CA LEU A 121 3.25 1.61 -1.59
C LEU A 121 2.20 2.39 -0.79
N LEU A 122 1.99 3.68 -1.11
CA LEU A 122 1.00 4.51 -0.42
C LEU A 122 -0.43 3.99 -0.68
N GLN A 123 -0.70 3.51 -1.90
CA GLN A 123 -1.99 2.91 -2.26
C GLN A 123 -2.29 1.67 -1.39
N LYS A 124 -1.27 0.87 -1.05
CA LYS A 124 -1.43 -0.32 -0.19
C LYS A 124 -1.86 0.04 1.23
N HIS A 125 -1.51 1.23 1.71
CA HIS A 125 -1.87 1.74 3.04
C HIS A 125 -3.17 2.56 3.05
N TRP A 126 -3.94 2.60 1.97
CA TRP A 126 -5.11 3.46 1.90
C TRP A 126 -6.15 3.18 3.00
N GLY A 127 -6.42 1.91 3.27
CA GLY A 127 -7.28 1.50 4.38
C GLY A 127 -6.77 1.99 5.74
N ASP A 128 -5.46 1.96 5.99
CA ASP A 128 -4.88 2.50 7.22
C ASP A 128 -5.11 4.03 7.31
N LEU A 129 -4.87 4.74 6.20
CA LEU A 129 -5.02 6.19 6.11
C LEU A 129 -6.47 6.64 6.34
N CYS A 130 -7.44 5.80 5.99
CA CYS A 130 -8.86 6.02 6.27
C CYS A 130 -9.18 6.03 7.77
N VAL A 131 -8.34 5.40 8.61
CA VAL A 131 -8.50 5.23 10.08
C VAL A 131 -9.72 4.42 10.50
N THR A 132 -10.91 4.76 10.00
CA THR A 132 -12.19 4.15 10.34
C THR A 132 -12.70 3.23 9.20
N PRO A 133 -13.41 2.14 9.52
CA PRO A 133 -14.05 1.27 8.53
C PRO A 133 -15.05 2.01 7.63
N GLU A 134 -15.78 2.99 8.17
CA GLU A 134 -16.84 3.71 7.46
C GLU A 134 -16.25 4.56 6.33
N ARG A 135 -15.18 5.31 6.62
CA ARG A 135 -14.46 6.10 5.61
C ARG A 135 -13.82 5.20 4.56
N ALA A 136 -13.28 4.06 4.98
CA ALA A 136 -12.75 3.08 4.04
C ALA A 136 -13.85 2.52 3.12
N LEU A 137 -15.04 2.26 3.65
CA LEU A 137 -16.17 1.81 2.84
C LEU A 137 -16.59 2.86 1.80
N GLU A 138 -16.61 4.13 2.16
CA GLU A 138 -16.88 5.24 1.22
C GLU A 138 -15.86 5.27 0.07
N TRP A 139 -14.57 5.15 0.39
CA TRP A 139 -13.51 5.06 -0.62
C TRP A 139 -13.65 3.82 -1.50
N ALA A 140 -13.94 2.66 -0.92
CA ALA A 140 -14.20 1.44 -1.67
C ALA A 140 -15.39 1.60 -2.64
N GLY A 141 -16.47 2.25 -2.19
CA GLY A 141 -17.66 2.51 -3.00
C GLY A 141 -17.37 3.37 -4.24
N GLN A 142 -16.43 4.32 -4.15
CA GLN A 142 -16.03 5.15 -5.29
C GLN A 142 -15.30 4.37 -6.39
N TYR A 143 -14.58 3.30 -6.03
CA TYR A 143 -13.72 2.57 -6.96
C TYR A 143 -14.24 1.20 -7.39
N SER A 144 -15.03 0.50 -6.57
CA SER A 144 -15.39 -0.90 -6.80
C SER A 144 -16.06 -1.14 -8.16
N TRP A 145 -16.96 -0.25 -8.56
CA TRP A 145 -17.59 -0.31 -9.88
C TRP A 145 -16.58 -0.08 -11.02
N ILE A 146 -15.69 0.91 -10.88
CA ILE A 146 -14.66 1.23 -11.87
C ILE A 146 -13.71 0.04 -12.05
N VAL A 147 -13.23 -0.53 -10.94
CA VAL A 147 -12.33 -1.70 -10.93
C VAL A 147 -13.00 -2.88 -11.64
N ARG A 148 -14.25 -3.20 -11.28
CA ARG A 148 -15.01 -4.26 -11.94
C ARG A 148 -15.16 -4.00 -13.43
N SER A 149 -15.45 -2.77 -13.83
CA SER A 149 -15.60 -2.38 -15.24
C SER A 149 -14.31 -2.57 -16.02
N ILE A 150 -13.17 -2.11 -15.48
CA ILE A 150 -11.85 -2.25 -16.11
C ILE A 150 -11.48 -3.73 -16.27
N TRP A 151 -11.71 -4.54 -15.24
CA TRP A 151 -11.37 -5.96 -15.24
C TRP A 151 -12.25 -6.83 -16.14
N THR A 152 -13.52 -6.45 -16.34
CA THR A 152 -14.45 -7.21 -17.20
C THR A 152 -14.49 -6.72 -18.65
N SER A 153 -13.94 -5.53 -18.92
CA SER A 153 -13.88 -4.95 -20.26
C SER A 153 -12.93 -5.72 -21.17
N ARG A 154 -13.40 -6.08 -22.37
CA ARG A 154 -12.56 -6.65 -23.44
C ARG A 154 -11.60 -5.63 -24.07
N GLN A 155 -11.90 -4.33 -23.97
CA GLN A 155 -11.10 -3.26 -24.60
C GLN A 155 -9.95 -2.78 -23.70
N THR A 156 -10.22 -2.68 -22.40
CA THR A 156 -9.25 -2.22 -21.40
C THR A 156 -8.73 -3.37 -20.54
N GLY A 157 -8.98 -4.61 -20.97
CA GLY A 157 -8.80 -5.82 -20.17
C GLY A 157 -7.40 -5.89 -19.57
N GLY A 158 -7.28 -5.43 -18.33
CA GLY A 158 -6.04 -5.45 -17.57
C GLY A 158 -5.22 -4.16 -17.52
N THR A 159 -5.68 -3.04 -18.09
CA THR A 159 -4.98 -1.75 -17.94
C THR A 159 -4.84 -1.40 -16.46
N TYR A 160 -3.62 -1.07 -16.04
CA TYR A 160 -3.36 -0.64 -14.67
C TYR A 160 -4.09 0.66 -14.36
N PHE A 161 -4.68 0.71 -13.17
CA PHE A 161 -5.37 1.86 -12.63
C PHE A 161 -5.05 1.96 -11.14
N HIS A 162 -4.49 3.08 -10.70
CA HIS A 162 -4.09 3.31 -9.30
C HIS A 162 -5.25 3.08 -8.30
N GLY A 163 -6.50 3.33 -8.72
CA GLY A 163 -7.68 3.10 -7.89
C GLY A 163 -7.92 1.62 -7.54
N ILE A 164 -7.30 0.66 -8.23
CA ILE A 164 -7.43 -0.78 -7.92
C ILE A 164 -6.91 -1.07 -6.52
N VAL A 165 -5.66 -0.69 -6.22
CA VAL A 165 -5.02 -1.01 -4.93
C VAL A 165 -5.66 -0.22 -3.80
N ILE A 166 -6.05 1.04 -4.07
CA ILE A 166 -6.85 1.86 -3.14
C ILE A 166 -8.15 1.14 -2.78
N CYS A 167 -8.89 0.63 -3.78
CA CYS A 167 -10.14 -0.10 -3.58
C CYS A 167 -9.95 -1.35 -2.70
N LEU A 168 -8.96 -2.19 -3.03
CA LEU A 168 -8.70 -3.43 -2.29
C LEU A 168 -8.30 -3.17 -0.83
N SER A 169 -7.40 -2.21 -0.61
CA SER A 169 -6.97 -1.79 0.73
C SER A 169 -8.15 -1.24 1.55
N SER A 170 -9.05 -0.49 0.90
CA SER A 170 -10.24 0.09 1.53
C SER A 170 -11.29 -0.97 1.89
N LEU A 171 -11.60 -1.89 0.98
CA LEU A 171 -12.50 -3.02 1.25
C LEU A 171 -12.00 -3.86 2.43
N PHE A 172 -10.69 -4.15 2.47
CA PHE A 172 -10.08 -4.89 3.57
C PHE A 172 -10.25 -4.17 4.92
N LYS A 173 -9.94 -2.87 4.98
CA LYS A 173 -10.14 -2.07 6.20
C LYS A 173 -11.61 -2.01 6.65
N ALA A 174 -12.53 -1.92 5.69
CA ALA A 174 -13.97 -1.93 5.93
C ALA A 174 -14.53 -3.31 6.28
N LYS A 175 -13.67 -4.34 6.37
CA LYS A 175 -14.01 -5.75 6.62
C LYS A 175 -15.00 -6.32 5.59
N GLN A 176 -15.02 -5.76 4.39
CA GLN A 176 -15.81 -6.25 3.26
C GLN A 176 -15.06 -7.38 2.54
N TYR A 177 -14.66 -8.40 3.30
CA TYR A 177 -13.82 -9.50 2.82
C TYR A 177 -14.48 -10.29 1.69
N GLN A 178 -15.79 -10.57 1.82
CA GLN A 178 -16.52 -11.29 0.79
C GLN A 178 -16.61 -10.48 -0.50
N GLU A 179 -16.92 -9.18 -0.42
CA GLU A 179 -16.97 -8.30 -1.59
C GLU A 179 -15.60 -8.20 -2.28
N LEU A 180 -14.53 -8.11 -1.50
CA LEU A 180 -13.15 -8.14 -2.00
C LEU A 180 -12.87 -9.43 -2.77
N LEU A 181 -13.21 -10.59 -2.20
CA LEU A 181 -13.05 -11.89 -2.86
C LEU A 181 -13.89 -12.00 -4.14
N GLU A 182 -15.13 -11.52 -4.14
CA GLU A 182 -15.98 -11.47 -5.35
C GLU A 182 -15.41 -10.55 -6.43
N LEU A 183 -14.88 -9.39 -6.04
CA LEU A 183 -14.23 -8.47 -6.97
C LEU A 183 -13.01 -9.14 -7.63
N LEU A 184 -12.20 -9.85 -6.84
CA LEU A 184 -11.01 -10.58 -7.33
C LEU A 184 -11.34 -11.71 -8.32
N LYS A 185 -12.57 -12.22 -8.37
CA LYS A 185 -12.96 -13.22 -9.40
C LYS A 185 -12.94 -12.64 -10.81
N HIS A 186 -13.02 -11.33 -10.93
CA HIS A 186 -13.01 -10.65 -12.23
C HIS A 186 -11.60 -10.30 -12.72
N THR A 187 -10.55 -10.50 -11.92
CA THR A 187 -9.17 -10.12 -12.31
C THR A 187 -8.77 -10.78 -13.64
N PRO A 188 -8.28 -10.02 -14.63
CA PRO A 188 -7.97 -10.55 -15.95
C PRO A 188 -6.67 -11.38 -16.00
N TYR A 189 -5.83 -11.28 -14.96
CA TYR A 189 -4.57 -12.01 -14.82
C TYR A 189 -4.24 -12.27 -13.34
N ASN A 190 -3.42 -13.28 -13.08
CA ASN A 190 -2.96 -13.61 -11.73
C ASN A 190 -1.86 -12.63 -11.29
N SER A 191 -2.25 -11.60 -10.53
CA SER A 191 -1.31 -10.65 -9.92
C SER A 191 -1.29 -10.81 -8.41
N TRP A 192 -0.11 -11.10 -7.85
CA TRP A 192 0.08 -11.21 -6.40
C TRP A 192 -0.28 -9.91 -5.67
N THR A 193 0.02 -8.75 -6.27
CA THR A 193 -0.34 -7.43 -5.74
C THR A 193 -1.84 -7.31 -5.43
N TYR A 194 -2.70 -7.97 -6.21
CA TYR A 194 -4.15 -7.94 -5.97
C TYR A 194 -4.59 -9.09 -5.08
N HIS A 195 -4.15 -10.31 -5.40
CA HIS A 195 -4.61 -11.52 -4.73
C HIS A 195 -4.09 -11.69 -3.30
N SER A 196 -2.96 -11.07 -2.94
CA SER A 196 -2.52 -11.02 -1.54
C SER A 196 -3.57 -10.39 -0.61
N TRP A 197 -4.43 -9.50 -1.11
CA TRP A 197 -5.58 -9.00 -0.35
C TRP A 197 -6.66 -10.06 -0.13
N GLY A 198 -6.88 -10.94 -1.10
CA GLY A 198 -7.80 -12.08 -0.97
C GLY A 198 -7.31 -13.09 0.07
N VAL A 199 -6.01 -13.42 0.03
CA VAL A 199 -5.36 -14.27 1.04
C VAL A 199 -5.52 -13.69 2.43
N ARG A 200 -5.14 -12.41 2.62
CA ARG A 200 -5.33 -11.71 3.91
C ARG A 200 -6.78 -11.72 4.38
N SER A 201 -7.73 -11.53 3.45
CA SER A 201 -9.16 -11.54 3.77
C SER A 201 -9.63 -12.90 4.27
N LEU A 202 -9.18 -14.00 3.66
CA LEU A 202 -9.53 -15.35 4.10
C LEU A 202 -8.96 -15.66 5.49
N ILE A 203 -7.76 -15.16 5.79
CA ILE A 203 -7.15 -15.30 7.11
C ILE A 203 -7.91 -14.52 8.19
N GLU A 204 -8.28 -13.26 7.93
CA GLU A 204 -9.13 -12.48 8.84
C GLU A 204 -10.52 -13.09 9.04
N MET A 205 -10.97 -13.93 8.10
CA MET A 205 -12.20 -14.71 8.21
C MET A 205 -12.00 -16.07 8.91
N GLU A 206 -10.80 -16.35 9.45
CA GLU A 206 -10.44 -17.62 10.08
C GLU A 206 -10.53 -18.84 9.13
N ARG A 207 -10.21 -18.64 7.84
CA ARG A 207 -10.28 -19.67 6.77
C ARG A 207 -8.92 -19.92 6.09
N PRO A 208 -7.89 -20.37 6.83
CA PRO A 208 -6.54 -20.54 6.28
C PRO A 208 -6.42 -21.65 5.22
N GLU A 209 -7.17 -22.74 5.35
CA GLU A 209 -7.19 -23.81 4.33
C GLU A 209 -7.69 -23.31 2.98
N GLU A 210 -8.72 -22.45 2.99
CA GLU A 210 -9.20 -21.82 1.77
C GLU A 210 -8.23 -20.79 1.21
N ALA A 211 -7.48 -20.09 2.07
CA ALA A 211 -6.39 -19.21 1.64
C ALA A 211 -5.31 -20.00 0.89
N LEU A 212 -4.98 -21.20 1.38
CA LEU A 212 -4.02 -22.09 0.72
C LEU A 212 -4.54 -22.59 -0.62
N ALA A 213 -5.77 -23.11 -0.65
CA ALA A 213 -6.41 -23.55 -1.88
C ALA A 213 -6.47 -22.41 -2.91
N TYR A 214 -6.75 -21.18 -2.47
CA TYR A 214 -6.78 -19.99 -3.32
C TYR A 214 -5.42 -19.68 -3.97
N VAL A 215 -4.33 -19.83 -3.22
CA VAL A 215 -2.96 -19.63 -3.72
C VAL A 215 -2.59 -20.75 -4.70
N ASN A 216 -2.78 -22.01 -4.31
CA ASN A 216 -2.42 -23.19 -5.12
C ASN A 216 -3.18 -23.24 -6.45
N ALA A 217 -4.44 -22.78 -6.46
CA ALA A 217 -5.23 -22.68 -7.69
C ALA A 217 -4.70 -21.64 -8.70
N LYS A 218 -3.89 -20.66 -8.25
CA LYS A 218 -3.46 -19.52 -9.06
C LYS A 218 -1.98 -19.54 -9.42
N TRP A 219 -1.12 -20.08 -8.57
CA TRP A 219 0.32 -20.22 -8.82
C TRP A 219 0.73 -21.68 -8.62
N SER A 220 1.13 -22.35 -9.70
CA SER A 220 1.70 -23.70 -9.65
C SER A 220 3.20 -23.62 -9.29
N SER A 221 3.51 -24.08 -8.08
CA SER A 221 4.77 -24.49 -7.42
C SER A 221 6.17 -23.93 -7.71
N ASP A 222 6.50 -23.22 -8.81
CA ASP A 222 7.94 -22.96 -9.09
C ASP A 222 8.42 -21.50 -9.08
N SER A 223 7.56 -20.48 -9.19
CA SER A 223 8.05 -19.08 -9.38
C SER A 223 7.73 -18.08 -8.28
N HIS A 224 6.98 -18.47 -7.24
CA HIS A 224 6.51 -17.53 -6.21
C HIS A 224 6.68 -18.02 -4.77
N VAL A 225 7.34 -19.17 -4.59
CA VAL A 225 7.52 -19.87 -3.32
C VAL A 225 8.02 -18.93 -2.22
N THR A 226 9.06 -18.12 -2.46
CA THR A 226 9.66 -17.25 -1.43
C THR A 226 8.81 -16.05 -1.01
N GLU A 227 8.02 -15.44 -1.90
CA GLU A 227 7.15 -14.29 -1.56
C GLU A 227 5.86 -14.77 -0.88
N ILE A 228 5.40 -15.95 -1.26
CA ILE A 228 4.28 -16.67 -0.67
C ILE A 228 4.69 -17.17 0.72
N GLU A 229 5.83 -17.85 0.88
CA GLU A 229 6.41 -18.33 2.15
C GLU A 229 6.61 -17.20 3.16
N GLY A 230 7.21 -16.07 2.76
CA GLY A 230 7.44 -14.96 3.71
C GLY A 230 6.17 -14.25 4.18
N ILE A 231 5.02 -14.46 3.50
CA ILE A 231 3.70 -14.00 3.96
C ILE A 231 3.02 -15.11 4.77
N TRP A 232 3.15 -16.38 4.37
CA TRP A 232 2.73 -17.53 5.17
C TRP A 232 3.40 -17.56 6.54
N GLU A 233 4.72 -17.43 6.63
CA GLU A 233 5.45 -17.41 7.90
C GLU A 233 4.92 -16.33 8.85
N ARG A 234 4.62 -15.14 8.32
CA ARG A 234 4.07 -14.04 9.13
C ARG A 234 2.62 -14.28 9.56
N ILE A 235 1.78 -14.74 8.63
CA ILE A 235 0.37 -15.06 8.91
C ILE A 235 0.26 -16.21 9.91
N LEU A 236 1.10 -17.24 9.76
CA LEU A 236 1.15 -18.39 10.66
C LEU A 236 1.73 -17.99 12.01
N THR A 237 2.77 -17.15 12.08
CA THR A 237 3.30 -16.64 13.35
C THR A 237 2.25 -15.81 14.11
N ASP A 238 1.46 -14.99 13.41
CA ASP A 238 0.48 -14.10 14.04
C ASP A 238 -0.82 -14.82 14.47
N HIS A 239 -1.24 -15.89 13.77
CA HIS A 239 -2.48 -16.64 14.05
C HIS A 239 -2.28 -18.02 14.71
N TYR A 240 -1.08 -18.60 14.61
CA TYR A 240 -0.70 -19.91 15.18
C TYR A 240 0.70 -19.84 15.85
N PRO A 241 0.87 -19.04 16.92
CA PRO A 241 2.17 -18.74 17.51
C PRO A 241 2.89 -19.94 18.15
N ASP A 242 2.16 -21.02 18.41
CA ASP A 242 2.65 -22.22 19.09
C ASP A 242 3.04 -23.37 18.15
N ILE A 243 2.92 -23.19 16.83
CA ILE A 243 3.28 -24.20 15.82
C ILE A 243 4.59 -23.75 15.14
N PRO A 244 5.72 -24.44 15.36
CA PRO A 244 6.96 -24.18 14.63
C PRO A 244 6.72 -24.30 13.12
N PRO A 245 7.33 -23.45 12.27
CA PRO A 245 7.21 -23.56 10.82
C PRO A 245 7.56 -24.96 10.25
N ALA A 246 8.36 -25.73 10.98
CA ALA A 246 8.77 -27.09 10.63
C ALA A 246 7.78 -28.19 11.09
N GLU A 247 6.77 -27.87 11.89
CA GLU A 247 5.70 -28.78 12.34
C GLU A 247 4.33 -28.41 11.73
N ILE A 248 4.34 -27.47 10.78
CA ILE A 248 3.23 -27.29 9.85
C ILE A 248 3.02 -28.63 9.15
N PRO A 249 1.79 -29.16 9.11
CA PRO A 249 1.52 -30.47 8.53
C PRO A 249 2.18 -30.59 7.15
N GLU A 250 3.04 -31.60 6.94
CA GLU A 250 3.80 -31.78 5.70
C GLU A 250 2.85 -31.91 4.48
N ASP A 251 1.59 -32.27 4.68
CA ASP A 251 0.49 -32.29 3.70
C ASP A 251 -0.02 -30.90 3.27
N LEU A 252 0.35 -29.83 3.98
CA LEU A 252 0.10 -28.43 3.57
C LEU A 252 1.20 -27.88 2.65
N ILE A 253 2.39 -28.49 2.66
CA ILE A 253 3.57 -28.09 1.87
C ILE A 253 3.82 -29.09 0.73
N ASP A 254 3.43 -30.35 0.89
CA ASP A 254 3.74 -31.43 -0.04
C ASP A 254 2.47 -32.02 -0.68
N THR A 255 2.01 -31.34 -1.74
CA THR A 255 1.55 -32.09 -2.91
C THR A 255 2.50 -31.78 -4.05
N THR A 256 3.69 -32.37 -3.99
CA THR A 256 4.51 -32.58 -5.19
C THR A 256 3.70 -33.45 -6.17
N PRO A 257 3.31 -32.96 -7.36
CA PRO A 257 2.77 -33.83 -8.39
C PRO A 257 3.95 -34.56 -9.03
N GLY A 258 4.14 -35.83 -8.67
CA GLY A 258 5.08 -36.66 -9.42
C GLY A 258 5.79 -37.78 -8.67
N GLN A 259 5.17 -38.43 -7.69
CA GLN A 259 5.54 -39.81 -7.35
C GLN A 259 4.31 -40.62 -6.94
N ASP A 260 3.58 -41.12 -7.94
CA ASP A 260 2.93 -42.43 -7.81
C ASP A 260 3.36 -43.28 -9.01
N GLY A 261 3.82 -44.49 -8.69
CA GLY A 261 4.67 -45.30 -9.54
C GLY A 261 3.98 -46.05 -10.68
N LYS A 262 4.82 -46.36 -11.67
CA LYS A 262 4.67 -47.34 -12.77
C LYS A 262 3.54 -47.14 -13.77
#